data_AF-A0AAJ4SJ41-F1
#
_entry.id   AF-A0AAJ4SJ41-F1
#
_cell.length_a   1.000
_cell.length_b   1.000
_cell.length_c   1.000
_cell.angle_alpha   90.00
_cell.angle_beta   90.00
_cell.angle_gamma   90.00
#
_symmetry.space_group_name_H-M   'P 1'
#
loop_
_entity.id
_entity.type
_entity.pdbx_description
1 polymer ?
#
loop_
_entity_poly.entity_id
_entity_poly.type
_entity_poly.pdbx_seq_one_letter_code
_entity_poly.pdbx_strand_id
1 'polypeptide(L)'
;MKSTNIILNLLPTELQRMLEKKDLDNVLTYFMSNDISDEKLAYYLSNLANQINKIEYHEMVASIYHFHFNYVDSAYDLAYYHYWQSLEISQFKDQNLLNEFLEILDEPDFDMITKDNIKMVANKVLEKDPKNDTAIKYAKL
;
A
#
# COMPACT_ATOMS: atom_id res chain seq x y z
N MET A 1 14.69 -9.52 -22.61
CA MET A 1 13.85 -10.06 -21.51
C MET A 1 13.53 -8.88 -20.59
N LYS A 2 12.26 -8.55 -20.33
CA LYS A 2 11.94 -7.41 -19.45
C LYS A 2 12.34 -7.75 -18.01
N SER A 3 12.87 -6.78 -17.25
CA SER A 3 13.28 -6.98 -15.85
C SER A 3 12.15 -7.54 -14.98
N THR A 4 10.90 -7.17 -15.28
CA THR A 4 9.68 -7.68 -14.64
C THR A 4 9.56 -9.20 -14.73
N ASN A 5 9.99 -9.81 -15.83
CA ASN A 5 9.88 -11.26 -16.03
C ASN A 5 10.90 -12.01 -15.18
N ILE A 6 12.04 -11.38 -14.85
CA ILE A 6 13.02 -11.99 -13.95
C ILE A 6 12.43 -12.08 -12.55
N ILE A 7 11.84 -10.99 -12.06
CA ILE A 7 11.22 -10.94 -10.72
C ILE A 7 10.02 -11.88 -10.64
N LEU A 8 9.16 -11.90 -11.65
CA LEU A 8 8.01 -12.81 -11.71
C LEU A 8 8.46 -14.28 -11.55
N ASN A 9 9.55 -14.67 -12.22
CA ASN A 9 10.09 -16.03 -12.14
C ASN A 9 10.69 -16.40 -10.77
N LEU A 10 10.93 -15.42 -9.88
CA LEU A 10 11.38 -15.67 -8.50
C LEU A 10 10.21 -15.96 -7.54
N LEU A 11 8.97 -15.71 -7.97
CA LEU A 11 7.78 -15.97 -7.14
C LEU A 11 7.31 -17.43 -7.30
N PRO A 12 6.65 -18.01 -6.28
CA PRO A 12 5.89 -19.24 -6.42
C PRO A 12 4.90 -19.21 -7.58
N THR A 13 4.71 -20.35 -8.26
CA THR A 13 3.84 -20.45 -9.44
C THR A 13 2.41 -19.96 -9.20
N GLU A 14 1.88 -20.13 -7.99
CA GLU A 14 0.55 -19.66 -7.64
C GLU A 14 0.47 -18.12 -7.61
N LEU A 15 1.44 -17.46 -6.99
CA LEU A 15 1.56 -16.01 -7.02
C LEU A 15 1.77 -15.49 -8.44
N GLN A 16 2.59 -16.16 -9.26
CA GLN A 16 2.73 -15.79 -10.68
C GLN A 16 1.39 -15.80 -11.40
N ARG A 17 0.59 -16.86 -11.21
CA ARG A 17 -0.75 -16.98 -11.83
C ARG A 17 -1.72 -15.91 -11.36
N MET A 18 -1.70 -15.55 -10.07
CA MET A 18 -2.53 -14.47 -9.52
C MET A 18 -2.18 -13.14 -10.19
N LEU A 19 -0.89 -12.82 -10.28
CA LEU A 19 -0.40 -11.58 -10.93
C LEU A 19 -0.73 -11.54 -12.43
N GLU A 20 -0.54 -12.64 -13.15
CA GLU A 20 -0.88 -12.76 -14.59
C GLU A 20 -2.38 -12.55 -14.85
N LYS A 21 -3.23 -13.04 -13.95
CA LYS A 21 -4.69 -12.89 -14.01
C LYS A 21 -5.19 -11.57 -13.43
N LYS A 22 -4.30 -10.74 -12.87
CA LYS A 22 -4.62 -9.51 -12.12
C LYS A 22 -5.55 -9.76 -10.93
N ASP A 23 -5.40 -10.92 -10.29
CA ASP A 23 -6.13 -11.31 -9.10
C ASP A 23 -5.39 -10.82 -7.84
N LEU A 24 -5.20 -9.50 -7.75
CA LEU A 24 -4.31 -8.89 -6.76
C LEU A 24 -4.90 -8.93 -5.35
N ASP A 25 -6.23 -8.81 -5.22
CA ASP A 25 -6.94 -8.86 -3.94
C ASP A 25 -6.73 -10.19 -3.20
N ASN A 26 -6.54 -11.28 -3.94
CA ASN A 26 -6.30 -12.61 -3.38
C ASN A 26 -4.84 -12.85 -2.96
N VAL A 27 -3.91 -11.95 -3.29
CA VAL A 27 -2.50 -12.13 -2.93
C VAL A 27 -2.31 -12.05 -1.42
N LEU A 28 -2.92 -11.09 -0.72
CA LEU A 28 -2.85 -11.04 0.75
C LEU A 28 -3.42 -12.32 1.37
N THR A 29 -4.58 -12.77 0.88
CA THR A 29 -5.21 -14.02 1.33
C THR A 29 -4.28 -15.23 1.15
N TYR A 30 -3.51 -15.28 0.06
CA TYR A 30 -2.50 -16.31 -0.16
C TYR A 30 -1.42 -16.30 0.92
N PHE A 31 -0.89 -15.12 1.29
CA PHE A 31 0.12 -14.99 2.35
C PHE A 31 -0.43 -15.46 3.70
N MET A 32 -1.62 -14.99 4.07
CA MET A 32 -2.26 -15.33 5.34
C MET A 32 -2.65 -16.81 5.42
N SER A 33 -3.27 -17.36 4.37
CA SER A 33 -3.79 -18.73 4.38
C SER A 33 -2.70 -19.79 4.39
N ASN A 34 -1.51 -19.46 3.88
CA ASN A 34 -0.36 -20.37 3.83
C ASN A 34 0.71 -20.03 4.89
N ASP A 35 0.42 -19.10 5.81
CA ASP A 35 1.34 -18.65 6.86
C ASP A 35 2.76 -18.34 6.32
N ILE A 36 2.81 -17.57 5.23
CA ILE A 36 4.05 -17.34 4.48
C ILE A 36 4.98 -16.43 5.30
N SER A 37 6.02 -16.98 5.90
CA SER A 37 7.00 -16.19 6.65
C SER A 37 8.20 -15.72 5.81
N ASP A 38 8.28 -16.06 4.51
CA ASP A 38 9.41 -15.67 3.64
C ASP A 38 9.26 -14.22 3.15
N GLU A 39 9.85 -13.29 3.90
CA GLU A 39 9.88 -11.86 3.60
C GLU A 39 10.45 -11.54 2.20
N LYS A 40 11.27 -12.41 1.61
CA LYS A 40 11.80 -12.19 0.26
C LYS A 40 10.70 -12.10 -0.78
N LEU A 41 9.58 -12.80 -0.57
CA LEU A 41 8.44 -12.74 -1.46
C LEU A 41 7.78 -11.36 -1.45
N ALA A 42 7.59 -10.75 -0.26
CA ALA A 42 7.11 -9.38 -0.15
C ALA A 42 8.09 -8.38 -0.79
N TYR A 43 9.40 -8.59 -0.61
CA TYR A 43 10.42 -7.78 -1.27
C TYR A 43 10.37 -7.88 -2.81
N TYR A 44 10.20 -9.09 -3.37
CA TYR A 44 10.04 -9.27 -4.81
C TYR A 44 8.77 -8.61 -5.34
N LEU A 45 7.65 -8.74 -4.62
CA LEU A 45 6.40 -8.07 -4.98
C LEU A 45 6.52 -6.54 -4.90
N SER A 46 7.22 -6.00 -3.89
CA SER A 46 7.53 -4.57 -3.78
C SER A 46 8.32 -4.05 -4.99
N ASN A 47 9.39 -4.77 -5.38
CA ASN A 47 10.16 -4.41 -6.57
C ASN A 47 9.33 -4.52 -7.85
N LEU A 48 8.44 -5.52 -7.94
CA LEU A 48 7.53 -5.66 -9.07
C LEU A 48 6.54 -4.49 -9.14
N ALA A 49 5.96 -4.09 -8.01
CA ALA A 49 5.06 -2.95 -7.91
C ALA A 49 5.75 -1.67 -8.40
N ASN A 50 6.98 -1.41 -7.97
CA ASN A 50 7.76 -0.26 -8.44
C ASN A 50 8.07 -0.29 -9.94
N GLN A 51 8.27 -1.48 -10.53
CA GLN A 51 8.52 -1.60 -11.97
C GLN A 51 7.25 -1.45 -12.81
N ILE A 52 6.12 -1.91 -12.30
CA ILE A 52 4.81 -1.81 -12.97
C ILE A 52 4.22 -0.40 -12.78
N ASN A 53 4.46 0.20 -11.61
CA ASN A 53 4.08 1.54 -11.19
C ASN A 53 2.58 1.82 -11.40
N LYS A 54 1.74 0.99 -10.77
CA LYS A 54 0.28 1.11 -10.81
C LYS A 54 -0.32 0.98 -9.43
N ILE A 55 -1.36 1.77 -9.17
CA ILE A 55 -2.06 1.85 -7.87
C ILE A 55 -2.35 0.46 -7.32
N GLU A 56 -2.99 -0.41 -8.10
CA GLU A 56 -3.42 -1.73 -7.62
C GLU A 56 -2.26 -2.64 -7.17
N TYR A 57 -1.05 -2.43 -7.70
CA TYR A 57 0.14 -3.18 -7.27
C TYR A 57 0.77 -2.60 -6.00
N HIS A 58 0.72 -1.27 -5.84
CA HIS A 58 1.20 -0.63 -4.62
C HIS A 58 0.26 -0.96 -3.45
N GLU A 59 -1.05 -0.86 -3.63
CA GLU A 59 -2.04 -1.23 -2.60
C GLU A 59 -1.91 -2.71 -2.17
N MET A 60 -1.70 -3.61 -3.13
CA MET A 60 -1.44 -5.03 -2.85
C MET A 60 -0.23 -5.22 -1.92
N VAL A 61 0.90 -4.57 -2.23
CA VAL A 61 2.12 -4.70 -1.43
C VAL A 61 1.99 -4.00 -0.08
N ALA A 62 1.37 -2.83 -0.04
CA ALA A 62 1.12 -2.10 1.19
C ALA A 62 0.33 -2.98 2.18
N SER A 63 -0.73 -3.61 1.71
CA SER A 63 -1.58 -4.52 2.50
C SER A 63 -0.81 -5.75 3.01
N ILE A 64 0.12 -6.29 2.23
CA ILE A 64 0.97 -7.42 2.67
C ILE A 64 1.87 -7.02 3.84
N TYR A 65 2.53 -5.86 3.76
CA TYR A 65 3.36 -5.38 4.87
C TYR A 65 2.51 -4.99 6.08
N HIS A 66 1.37 -4.32 5.84
CA HIS A 66 0.50 -3.81 6.88
C HIS A 66 -0.23 -4.91 7.66
N PHE A 67 -0.71 -5.97 7.00
CA PHE A 67 -1.56 -6.96 7.65
C PHE A 67 -0.90 -8.31 7.89
N HIS A 68 0.15 -8.67 7.13
CA HIS A 68 0.77 -9.98 7.23
C HIS A 68 2.19 -9.92 7.83
N PHE A 69 3.02 -8.99 7.35
CA PHE A 69 4.40 -8.81 7.85
C PHE A 69 4.55 -7.69 8.89
N ASN A 70 3.46 -7.26 9.54
CA ASN A 70 3.47 -6.12 10.46
C ASN A 70 4.40 -6.26 11.69
N TYR A 71 4.89 -7.47 11.95
CA TYR A 71 5.88 -7.75 12.98
C TYR A 71 7.33 -7.47 12.54
N VAL A 72 7.58 -7.17 11.26
CA VAL A 72 8.91 -6.83 10.74
C VAL A 72 9.17 -5.35 10.98
N ASP A 73 10.36 -5.00 11.51
CA ASP A 73 10.72 -3.64 11.94
C ASP A 73 10.40 -2.55 10.90
N SER A 74 10.61 -2.82 9.60
CA SER A 74 10.38 -1.85 8.52
C SER A 74 9.02 -2.02 7.81
N ALA A 75 8.12 -2.85 8.33
CA ALA A 75 6.87 -3.18 7.64
C ALA A 75 5.98 -1.95 7.46
N TYR A 76 5.78 -1.17 8.52
CA TYR A 76 4.96 0.04 8.47
C TYR A 76 5.57 1.13 7.59
N ASP A 77 6.90 1.29 7.58
CA ASP A 77 7.59 2.18 6.64
C ASP A 77 7.35 1.77 5.18
N LEU A 78 7.42 0.46 4.89
CA LEU A 78 7.20 -0.07 3.55
C LEU A 78 5.73 0.01 3.14
N ALA A 79 4.81 -0.26 4.07
CA ALA A 79 3.37 -0.09 3.85
C ALA A 79 3.06 1.37 3.51
N TYR A 80 3.53 2.31 4.34
CA TYR A 80 3.39 3.74 4.10
C TYR A 80 3.98 4.16 2.75
N TYR A 81 5.20 3.71 2.42
CA TYR A 81 5.81 3.98 1.13
C TYR A 81 4.89 3.59 -0.03
N HIS A 82 4.31 2.38 0.01
CA HIS A 82 3.44 1.91 -1.05
C HIS A 82 2.09 2.64 -1.08
N TYR A 83 1.42 2.86 0.06
CA TYR A 83 0.21 3.68 0.11
C TYR A 83 0.45 5.10 -0.45
N TRP A 84 1.59 5.71 -0.10
CA TRP A 84 1.96 7.02 -0.63
C TRP A 84 2.19 7.01 -2.14
N GLN A 85 2.86 5.98 -2.68
CA GLN A 85 3.01 5.82 -4.13
C GLN A 85 1.66 5.74 -4.83
N SER A 86 0.67 5.04 -4.27
CA SER A 86 -0.70 5.02 -4.82
C SER A 86 -1.32 6.41 -4.89
N LEU A 87 -1.15 7.22 -3.83
CA LEU A 87 -1.61 8.61 -3.81
C LEU A 87 -0.89 9.45 -4.88
N GLU A 88 0.43 9.34 -5.01
CA GLU A 88 1.21 10.08 -6.01
C GLU A 88 0.83 9.71 -7.44
N ILE A 89 0.64 8.41 -7.73
CA ILE A 89 0.20 7.93 -9.05
C ILE A 89 -1.19 8.48 -9.38
N SER A 90 -2.09 8.53 -8.40
CA SER A 90 -3.41 9.16 -8.55
C SER A 90 -3.35 10.69 -8.66
N GLN A 91 -2.16 11.29 -8.49
CA GLN A 91 -1.95 12.74 -8.38
C GLN A 91 -2.75 13.39 -7.25
N PHE A 92 -3.01 12.64 -6.16
CA PHE A 92 -3.87 13.05 -5.05
C PHE A 92 -5.28 13.46 -5.51
N LYS A 93 -5.82 12.79 -6.54
CA LYS A 93 -7.16 13.07 -7.07
C LYS A 93 -8.17 11.98 -6.74
N ASP A 94 -7.72 10.79 -6.38
CA ASP A 94 -8.64 9.70 -6.00
C ASP A 94 -9.13 9.91 -4.56
N GLN A 95 -10.44 10.11 -4.40
CA GLN A 95 -11.00 10.39 -3.09
C GLN A 95 -10.97 9.18 -2.17
N ASN A 96 -11.10 7.97 -2.72
CA ASN A 96 -11.12 6.75 -1.91
C ASN A 96 -9.74 6.51 -1.33
N LEU A 97 -8.68 6.57 -2.14
CA LEU A 97 -7.32 6.41 -1.65
C LEU A 97 -6.94 7.46 -0.60
N LEU A 98 -7.37 8.71 -0.77
CA LEU A 98 -7.12 9.77 0.21
C LEU A 98 -7.83 9.49 1.55
N ASN A 99 -9.07 8.99 1.51
CA ASN A 99 -9.82 8.63 2.71
C ASN A 99 -9.19 7.42 3.41
N GLU A 100 -8.91 6.35 2.65
CA GLU A 100 -8.24 5.14 3.15
C GLU A 100 -6.91 5.48 3.82
N PHE A 101 -6.11 6.37 3.22
CA PHE A 101 -4.86 6.85 3.83
C PHE A 101 -5.07 7.57 5.16
N LEU A 102 -6.16 8.32 5.34
CA LEU A 102 -6.43 8.98 6.63
C LEU A 102 -6.99 8.01 7.67
N GLU A 103 -7.69 6.96 7.24
CA GLU A 103 -8.22 5.93 8.13
C GLU A 103 -7.11 5.09 8.76
N ILE A 104 -6.05 4.75 8.01
CA ILE A 104 -4.91 3.99 8.57
C ILE A 104 -4.15 4.75 9.67
N LEU A 105 -4.28 6.09 9.74
CA LEU A 105 -3.62 6.90 10.78
C LEU A 105 -4.23 6.71 12.17
N ASP A 106 -5.41 6.08 12.27
CA ASP A 106 -5.98 5.69 13.55
C ASP A 106 -5.25 4.50 14.19
N GLU A 107 -4.38 3.80 13.43
CA GLU A 107 -3.55 2.72 13.93
C GLU A 107 -2.26 3.25 14.59
N PRO A 108 -1.82 2.66 15.73
CA PRO A 108 -0.75 3.22 16.55
C PRO A 108 0.62 3.26 15.86
N ASP A 109 0.86 2.35 14.91
CA ASP A 109 2.16 2.13 14.28
C ASP A 109 2.41 3.02 13.04
N PHE A 110 1.51 3.97 12.75
CA PHE A 110 1.68 4.99 11.71
C PHE A 110 2.18 6.35 12.21
N ASP A 111 2.76 6.40 13.42
CA ASP A 111 3.29 7.64 14.03
C ASP A 111 4.50 8.24 13.28
N MET A 112 5.16 7.45 12.44
CA MET A 112 6.27 7.89 11.58
C MET A 112 5.84 8.83 10.43
N ILE A 113 4.54 8.90 10.10
CA ILE A 113 4.05 9.77 9.03
C ILE A 113 4.10 11.24 9.49
N THR A 114 4.73 12.10 8.70
CA THR A 114 4.91 13.50 9.07
C THR A 114 3.55 14.23 9.13
N LYS A 115 3.43 15.14 10.11
CA LYS A 115 2.23 16.00 10.24
C LYS A 115 1.93 16.80 8.96
N ASP A 116 2.95 17.20 8.22
CA ASP A 116 2.79 17.95 6.98
C ASP A 116 2.14 17.09 5.89
N ASN A 117 2.55 15.83 5.76
CA ASN A 117 1.94 14.89 4.82
C ASN A 117 0.49 14.59 5.21
N ILE A 118 0.22 14.35 6.49
CA ILE A 118 -1.13 14.12 7.01
C ILE A 118 -2.04 15.31 6.70
N LYS A 119 -1.59 16.54 7.01
CA LYS A 119 -2.34 17.77 6.70
C LYS A 119 -2.57 17.96 5.21
N MET A 120 -1.56 17.66 4.39
CA MET A 120 -1.68 17.78 2.95
C MET A 120 -2.81 16.89 2.41
N VAL A 121 -2.82 15.60 2.80
CA VAL A 121 -3.87 14.65 2.42
C VAL A 121 -5.23 15.06 2.96
N ALA A 122 -5.31 15.43 4.25
CA ALA A 122 -6.56 15.90 4.86
C ALA A 122 -7.15 17.11 4.13
N ASN A 123 -6.33 18.12 3.79
CA ASN A 123 -6.79 19.27 3.03
C ASN A 123 -7.27 18.90 1.63
N LYS A 124 -6.63 17.94 0.96
CA LYS A 124 -7.07 17.42 -0.35
C LYS A 124 -8.45 16.76 -0.27
N VAL A 125 -8.73 16.01 0.80
CA VAL A 125 -10.07 15.46 1.04
C VAL A 125 -11.09 16.58 1.23
N LEU A 126 -10.78 17.60 2.04
CA LEU A 126 -11.67 18.73 2.35
C LEU A 126 -11.95 19.65 1.15
N GLU A 127 -11.04 19.75 0.17
CA GLU A 127 -11.28 20.46 -1.08
C GLU A 127 -12.52 19.92 -1.83
N LYS A 128 -12.83 18.63 -1.68
CA LYS A 128 -13.94 17.95 -2.34
C LYS A 128 -15.09 17.60 -1.40
N ASP A 129 -14.79 17.26 -0.16
CA ASP A 129 -15.75 16.93 0.88
C ASP A 129 -15.48 17.73 2.17
N PRO A 130 -15.95 18.99 2.25
CA PRO A 130 -15.68 19.88 3.38
C PRO A 130 -16.24 19.41 4.72
N LYS A 131 -17.10 18.38 4.73
CA LYS A 131 -17.76 17.85 5.94
C LYS A 131 -17.16 16.52 6.40
N ASN A 132 -16.07 16.07 5.80
CA ASN A 132 -15.41 14.82 6.17
C ASN A 132 -14.79 14.93 7.57
N ASP A 133 -15.35 14.22 8.55
CA ASP A 133 -14.96 14.31 9.96
C ASP A 133 -13.50 13.88 10.19
N THR A 134 -13.07 12.79 9.54
CA THR A 134 -11.70 12.27 9.62
C THR A 134 -10.70 13.29 9.09
N ALA A 135 -10.96 13.91 7.95
CA ALA A 135 -10.10 14.95 7.40
C ALA A 135 -10.11 16.23 8.26
N ILE A 136 -11.24 16.62 8.84
CA ILE A 136 -11.30 17.76 9.79
C ILE A 136 -10.44 17.50 11.02
N LYS A 137 -10.42 16.27 11.56
CA LYS A 137 -9.56 15.86 12.68
C LYS A 137 -8.09 16.06 12.30
N TYR A 138 -7.67 15.57 11.14
CA TYR A 138 -6.28 15.54 10.72
C TYR A 138 -5.72 16.86 10.18
N ALA A 139 -6.57 17.72 9.58
CA ALA A 139 -6.16 19.04 9.11
C ALA A 139 -5.70 19.99 10.25
N LYS A 140 -6.06 19.68 11.51
CA LYS A 140 -5.80 20.52 12.70
C LYS A 140 -4.56 20.11 13.51
N LEU A 141 -3.83 19.06 13.11
CA LEU A 141 -2.65 18.51 13.84
C LEU A 141 -1.48 19.48 14.00
#